data_AF-A0A8H2WBT9-F1
#
_entry.id   AF-A0A8H2WBT9-F1
#
_cell.length_a   1.000
_cell.length_b   1.000
_cell.length_c   1.000
_cell.angle_alpha   90.00
_cell.angle_beta   90.00
_cell.angle_gamma   90.00
#
_symmetry.space_group_name_H-M   'P 1'
#
loop_
_entity.id
_entity.type
_entity.pdbx_description
1 polymer ?
#
loop_
_entity_poly.entity_id
_entity_poly.type
_entity_poly.pdbx_seq_one_letter_code
_entity_poly.pdbx_strand_id
1 'polypeptide(L)'
;MNQAVASEDSGSVSHSVCKLITALGEHSTQYLAAHLNETNVQKFMEVALGYTGFPGWYGIDEEESEMVLPFWYLLEEALLDADYVGDQNGELWGVAKAIYLQLVRILQRKVTWPAEPGWAKDQRDKFSNYRRDVGDALINAYYVLRDEMLRELVEPLVERLANEPVDWECVEATLHNIKAIQEALPVDPNPSLATLFGPRVLGRLPRAGTHRVRRTTLATVGAYATWFTTGARTRAGTPAGDDGDRAGPQTTANGATLAVPGANTGEGAGLLLDAVGYVVAALEEPAVCGDAARALKELCDANRVRLAPHIQSFGELHQRLPRIPANEKGKVLQSIASVIQALPPA
;
A
#
# COMPACT_ATOMS: atom_id res chain seq x y z
N MET A 1 6.68 29.10 -11.36
CA MET A 1 5.90 27.86 -11.15
C MET A 1 4.59 27.86 -11.91
N ASN A 2 3.57 28.63 -11.51
CA ASN A 2 2.24 28.60 -12.18
C ASN A 2 2.29 28.80 -13.70
N GLN A 3 3.18 29.65 -14.20
CA GLN A 3 3.39 29.81 -15.65
C GLN A 3 3.99 28.56 -16.32
N ALA A 4 4.95 27.90 -15.69
CA ALA A 4 5.60 26.69 -16.20
C ALA A 4 4.64 25.48 -16.16
N VAL A 5 3.86 25.35 -15.08
CA VAL A 5 2.79 24.34 -14.97
C VAL A 5 1.71 24.59 -16.01
N ALA A 6 1.32 25.85 -16.25
CA ALA A 6 0.31 26.19 -17.24
C ALA A 6 0.79 26.00 -18.69
N SER A 7 2.09 26.12 -18.94
CA SER A 7 2.68 25.90 -20.26
C SER A 7 3.14 24.46 -20.49
N GLU A 8 3.10 23.60 -19.46
CA GLU A 8 3.67 22.24 -19.45
C GLU A 8 5.12 22.19 -19.97
N ASP A 9 5.86 23.29 -19.82
CA ASP A 9 7.21 23.46 -20.35
C ASP A 9 8.18 23.58 -19.18
N SER A 10 9.02 22.55 -19.01
CA SER A 10 10.18 22.50 -18.13
C SER A 10 11.33 23.36 -18.69
N GLY A 11 11.02 24.61 -19.03
CA GLY A 11 12.04 25.56 -19.50
C GLY A 11 13.16 25.72 -18.46
N SER A 12 14.36 26.12 -18.90
CA SER A 12 15.55 26.22 -18.04
C SER A 12 15.35 27.01 -16.74
N VAL A 13 14.49 28.03 -16.77
CA VAL A 13 14.12 28.82 -15.58
C VAL A 13 13.32 27.99 -14.57
N SER A 14 12.35 27.19 -15.04
CA SER A 14 11.55 26.31 -14.18
C SER A 14 12.45 25.29 -13.46
N HIS A 15 13.34 24.65 -14.22
CA HIS A 15 14.33 23.70 -13.68
C HIS A 15 15.24 24.35 -12.63
N SER A 16 15.76 25.55 -12.90
CA SER A 16 16.58 26.29 -11.93
C SER A 16 15.81 26.66 -10.66
N VAL A 17 14.53 27.02 -10.78
CA VAL A 17 13.67 27.29 -9.62
C VAL A 17 13.40 26.00 -8.84
N CYS A 18 13.15 24.87 -9.51
CA CYS A 18 12.98 23.58 -8.83
C CYS A 18 14.21 23.24 -8.00
N LYS A 19 15.41 23.37 -8.56
CA LYS A 19 16.68 23.17 -7.83
C LYS A 19 16.82 24.09 -6.61
N LEU A 20 16.43 25.36 -6.75
CA LEU A 20 16.46 26.31 -5.64
C LEU A 20 15.48 25.90 -4.53
N ILE A 21 14.27 25.47 -4.90
CA ILE A 21 13.25 25.01 -3.95
C ILE A 21 13.72 23.74 -3.22
N THR A 22 14.25 22.76 -3.95
CA THR A 22 14.86 21.56 -3.36
C THR A 22 15.97 21.95 -2.38
N ALA A 23 16.97 22.72 -2.82
CA ALA A 23 18.12 23.06 -1.98
C ALA A 23 17.72 23.87 -0.73
N LEU A 24 16.79 24.81 -0.85
CA LEU A 24 16.29 25.57 0.30
C LEU A 24 15.49 24.67 1.26
N GLY A 25 14.66 23.78 0.70
CA GLY A 25 13.88 22.82 1.46
C GLY A 25 14.78 21.92 2.30
N GLU A 26 15.75 21.26 1.67
CA GLU A 26 16.70 20.35 2.31
C GLU A 26 17.53 21.05 3.40
N HIS A 27 17.96 22.29 3.17
CA HIS A 27 18.77 23.03 4.15
C HIS A 27 17.96 23.48 5.38
N SER A 28 16.67 23.79 5.22
CA SER A 28 15.86 24.48 6.24
C SER A 28 14.68 23.65 6.74
N THR A 29 14.74 22.31 6.66
CA THR A 29 13.64 21.41 7.04
C THR A 29 13.14 21.59 8.47
N GLN A 30 14.04 21.78 9.44
CA GLN A 30 13.65 22.02 10.84
C GLN A 30 12.82 23.30 11.00
N TYR A 31 13.24 24.38 10.34
CA TYR A 31 12.48 25.64 10.34
C TYR A 31 11.13 25.45 9.65
N LEU A 32 11.10 24.79 8.50
CA LEU A 32 9.86 24.54 7.77
C LEU A 32 8.88 23.69 8.59
N ALA A 33 9.36 22.63 9.26
CA ALA A 33 8.56 21.76 10.13
C ALA A 33 7.94 22.52 11.30
N ALA A 34 8.69 23.40 11.95
CA ALA A 34 8.21 24.21 13.09
C ALA A 34 7.18 25.30 12.72
N HIS A 35 7.14 25.72 11.44
CA HIS A 35 6.40 26.90 11.00
C HIS A 35 5.39 26.59 9.87
N LEU A 36 4.89 25.36 9.78
CA LEU A 36 3.93 24.94 8.73
C LEU A 36 2.63 25.75 8.68
N ASN A 37 2.26 26.42 9.77
CA ASN A 37 1.09 27.30 9.82
C ASN A 37 1.37 28.72 9.28
N GLU A 38 2.62 29.09 9.06
CA GLU A 38 2.98 30.40 8.52
C GLU A 38 2.69 30.48 7.01
N THR A 39 2.10 31.59 6.58
CA THR A 39 1.69 31.79 5.18
C THR A 39 2.84 31.63 4.18
N ASN A 40 4.05 32.06 4.53
CA ASN A 40 5.21 31.93 3.63
C ASN A 40 5.68 30.49 3.50
N VAL A 41 5.62 29.71 4.58
CA VAL A 41 5.94 28.28 4.58
C VAL A 41 4.87 27.51 3.81
N GLN A 42 3.59 27.84 3.99
CA GLN A 42 2.50 27.24 3.20
C GLN A 42 2.69 27.46 1.69
N LYS A 43 3.04 28.69 1.27
CA LYS A 43 3.37 28.98 -0.13
C LYS A 43 4.60 28.22 -0.62
N PHE A 44 5.60 28.02 0.22
CA PHE A 44 6.76 27.19 -0.11
C PHE A 44 6.33 25.74 -0.35
N MET A 45 5.52 25.17 0.55
CA MET A 45 4.97 23.81 0.43
C MET A 45 4.11 23.65 -0.82
N GLU A 46 3.27 24.64 -1.16
CA GLU A 46 2.50 24.66 -2.41
C GLU A 46 3.40 24.57 -3.65
N VAL A 47 4.51 25.31 -3.66
CA VAL A 47 5.46 25.26 -4.79
C VAL A 47 6.19 23.92 -4.84
N ALA A 48 6.62 23.39 -3.69
CA ALA A 48 7.26 22.07 -3.61
C ALA A 48 6.31 20.95 -4.06
N LEU A 49 5.05 20.96 -3.62
CA LEU A 49 4.01 20.04 -4.09
C LEU A 49 3.76 20.21 -5.59
N GLY A 50 3.77 21.45 -6.08
CA GLY A 50 3.65 21.74 -7.51
C GLY A 50 4.73 21.05 -8.35
N TYR A 51 6.00 21.09 -7.91
CA TYR A 51 7.10 20.46 -8.66
C TYR A 51 7.09 18.94 -8.49
N THR A 52 6.76 18.46 -7.30
CA THR A 52 6.48 17.02 -7.09
C THR A 52 5.40 16.53 -8.04
N GLY A 53 4.39 17.37 -8.27
CA GLY A 53 3.29 17.14 -9.18
C GLY A 53 3.45 17.77 -10.56
N PHE A 54 4.69 17.96 -11.05
CA PHE A 54 4.90 18.59 -12.36
C PHE A 54 4.15 17.79 -13.45
N PRO A 55 3.44 18.46 -14.37
CA PRO A 55 2.68 17.79 -15.43
C PRO A 55 3.54 16.87 -16.30
N GLY A 56 2.92 15.80 -16.83
CA GLY A 56 3.60 14.82 -17.68
C GLY A 56 4.21 13.64 -16.91
N TRP A 57 4.89 12.77 -17.66
CA TRP A 57 5.54 11.57 -17.16
C TRP A 57 7.03 11.78 -16.97
N TYR A 58 7.51 11.37 -15.80
CA TYR A 58 8.93 11.44 -15.46
C TYR A 58 9.79 10.68 -16.48
N GLY A 59 10.89 11.31 -16.89
CA GLY A 59 11.84 10.76 -17.85
C GLY A 59 11.36 10.80 -19.31
N ILE A 60 10.16 11.34 -19.55
CA ILE A 60 9.60 11.61 -20.87
C ILE A 60 9.42 13.11 -21.06
N ASP A 61 8.61 13.72 -20.21
CA ASP A 61 8.20 15.12 -20.33
C ASP A 61 8.95 16.01 -19.33
N GLU A 62 9.31 15.44 -18.17
CA GLU A 62 9.89 16.19 -17.05
C GLU A 62 10.84 15.33 -16.21
N GLU A 63 11.71 16.00 -15.44
CA GLU A 63 12.58 15.37 -14.44
C GLU A 63 12.45 16.04 -13.05
N GLU A 64 11.67 17.12 -12.97
CA GLU A 64 11.46 17.95 -11.78
C GLU A 64 10.89 17.19 -10.60
N SER A 65 9.96 16.27 -10.86
CA SER A 65 9.24 15.56 -9.81
C SER A 65 10.15 14.65 -8.98
N GLU A 66 11.22 14.12 -9.55
CA GLU A 66 12.25 13.34 -8.83
C GLU A 66 13.13 14.24 -7.97
N MET A 67 13.51 15.42 -8.47
CA MET A 67 14.42 16.34 -7.78
C MET A 67 13.90 16.82 -6.42
N VAL A 68 12.59 16.79 -6.19
CA VAL A 68 11.98 17.25 -4.93
C VAL A 68 11.77 16.11 -3.92
N LEU A 69 11.93 14.85 -4.32
CA LEU A 69 11.71 13.70 -3.43
C LEU A 69 12.60 13.70 -2.16
N PRO A 70 13.90 14.04 -2.22
CA PRO A 70 14.75 14.07 -1.02
C PRO A 70 14.27 15.08 0.04
N PHE A 71 13.68 16.20 -0.39
CA PHE A 71 13.10 17.18 0.53
C PHE A 71 11.96 16.57 1.37
N TRP A 72 11.08 15.76 0.78
CA TRP A 72 9.99 15.13 1.52
C TRP A 72 10.48 14.14 2.57
N TYR A 73 11.56 13.41 2.28
CA TYR A 73 12.22 12.56 3.28
C TYR A 73 12.74 13.38 4.47
N LEU A 74 13.52 14.44 4.19
CA LEU A 74 14.08 15.26 5.26
C LEU A 74 13.03 16.04 6.06
N LEU A 75 11.92 16.42 5.43
CA LEU A 75 10.81 17.05 6.14
C LEU A 75 10.13 16.05 7.09
N GLU A 76 9.98 14.79 6.69
CA GLU A 76 9.45 13.73 7.56
C GLU A 76 10.36 13.49 8.77
N GLU A 77 11.68 13.38 8.56
CA GLU A 77 12.64 13.25 9.66
C GLU A 77 12.53 14.42 10.64
N ALA A 78 12.49 15.66 10.13
CA ALA A 78 12.33 16.86 10.94
C ALA A 78 10.99 16.91 11.68
N LEU A 79 9.93 16.32 11.11
CA LEU A 79 8.62 16.23 11.73
C LEU A 79 8.55 15.21 12.87
N LEU A 80 9.32 14.12 12.77
CA LEU A 80 9.39 13.09 13.80
C LEU A 80 10.41 13.38 14.89
N ASP A 81 11.26 14.38 14.70
CA ASP A 81 12.18 14.84 15.72
C ASP A 81 11.38 15.43 16.91
N ALA A 82 11.39 14.67 18.01
CA ALA A 82 10.63 14.95 19.23
C ALA A 82 11.05 16.27 19.91
N ASP A 83 12.23 16.80 19.56
CA ASP A 83 12.72 18.08 20.10
C ASP A 83 12.10 19.29 19.37
N TYR A 84 11.50 19.09 18.19
CA TYR A 84 11.06 20.19 17.31
C TYR A 84 9.55 20.21 17.04
N VAL A 85 8.90 19.05 16.95
CA VAL A 85 7.47 18.96 16.67
C VAL A 85 6.72 18.58 17.92
N GLY A 86 6.03 19.58 18.47
CA GLY A 86 5.12 19.41 19.59
C GLY A 86 4.03 18.37 19.31
N ASP A 87 3.25 18.07 20.35
CA ASP A 87 2.12 17.13 20.39
C ASP A 87 1.62 16.67 19.00
N GLN A 88 1.74 15.36 18.70
CA GLN A 88 1.20 14.73 17.49
C GLN A 88 -0.33 14.86 17.37
N ASN A 89 -1.01 15.39 18.38
CA ASN A 89 -2.42 15.76 18.34
C ASN A 89 -2.66 17.27 18.15
N GLY A 90 -1.60 18.06 18.02
CA GLY A 90 -1.62 19.50 17.87
C GLY A 90 -1.94 19.97 16.45
N GLU A 91 -2.27 21.26 16.34
CA GLU A 91 -2.66 21.92 15.08
C GLU A 91 -1.58 21.76 14.00
N LEU A 92 -0.31 21.95 14.35
CA LEU A 92 0.83 21.86 13.43
C LEU A 92 0.95 20.46 12.81
N TRP A 93 0.73 19.41 13.60
CA TRP A 93 0.71 18.03 13.10
C TRP A 93 -0.47 17.81 12.15
N GLY A 94 -1.63 18.39 12.44
CA GLY A 94 -2.78 18.40 11.53
C GLY A 94 -2.43 19.02 10.16
N VAL A 95 -1.69 20.13 10.15
CA VAL A 95 -1.19 20.75 8.90
C VAL A 95 -0.21 19.83 8.18
N ALA A 96 0.72 19.20 8.90
CA ALA A 96 1.65 18.24 8.33
C ALA A 96 0.90 17.07 7.66
N LYS A 97 -0.07 16.46 8.34
CA LYS A 97 -0.90 15.39 7.76
C LYS A 97 -1.63 15.86 6.50
N ALA A 98 -2.18 17.07 6.48
CA ALA A 98 -2.84 17.62 5.30
C ALA A 98 -1.88 17.76 4.09
N ILE A 99 -0.65 18.21 4.33
CA ILE A 99 0.40 18.32 3.29
C ILE A 99 0.80 16.93 2.78
N TYR A 100 1.08 15.98 3.68
CA TYR A 100 1.47 14.62 3.30
C TYR A 100 0.33 13.88 2.60
N LEU A 101 -0.92 14.16 2.95
CA LEU A 101 -2.06 13.58 2.25
C LEU A 101 -2.14 14.10 0.80
N GLN A 102 -1.88 15.39 0.58
CA GLN A 102 -1.77 15.94 -0.78
C GLN A 102 -0.59 15.32 -1.53
N LEU A 103 0.57 15.15 -0.87
CA LEU A 103 1.73 14.48 -1.43
C LEU A 103 1.39 13.07 -1.91
N VAL A 104 0.73 12.24 -1.10
CA VAL A 104 0.34 10.86 -1.46
C VAL A 104 -0.54 10.84 -2.72
N ARG A 105 -1.51 11.76 -2.83
CA ARG A 105 -2.39 11.87 -4.01
C ARG A 105 -1.61 12.27 -5.26
N ILE A 106 -0.66 13.19 -5.13
CA ILE A 106 0.22 13.60 -6.23
C ILE A 106 1.11 12.43 -6.68
N LEU A 107 1.76 11.76 -5.73
CA LEU A 107 2.67 10.64 -6.00
C LEU A 107 1.94 9.47 -6.66
N GLN A 108 0.72 9.13 -6.21
CA GLN A 108 -0.15 8.15 -6.88
C GLN A 108 -0.36 8.46 -8.36
N ARG A 109 -0.69 9.72 -8.68
CA ARG A 109 -0.84 10.16 -10.08
C ARG A 109 0.49 10.04 -10.84
N LYS A 110 1.61 10.46 -10.24
CA LYS A 110 2.93 10.44 -10.89
C LYS A 110 3.45 9.03 -11.20
N VAL A 111 3.05 8.01 -10.43
CA VAL A 111 3.41 6.60 -10.73
C VAL A 111 2.39 5.88 -11.61
N THR A 112 1.37 6.58 -12.10
CA THR A 112 0.37 6.00 -13.00
C THR A 112 0.94 5.88 -14.40
N TRP A 113 0.98 4.65 -14.91
CA TRP A 113 1.39 4.41 -16.29
C TRP A 113 0.38 5.00 -17.28
N PRO A 114 0.82 5.47 -18.45
CA PRO A 114 -0.11 5.72 -19.55
C PRO A 114 -0.74 4.40 -20.05
N ALA A 115 -1.93 4.50 -20.66
CA ALA A 115 -2.64 3.35 -21.21
C ALA A 115 -1.82 2.67 -22.32
N GLU A 116 -1.37 3.45 -23.31
CA GLU A 116 -0.53 2.99 -24.42
C GLU A 116 0.74 3.85 -24.50
N PRO A 117 1.78 3.55 -23.69
CA PRO A 117 2.94 4.43 -23.61
C PRO A 117 3.64 4.65 -24.96
N GLY A 118 3.70 3.64 -25.81
CA GLY A 118 4.56 3.67 -27.01
C GLY A 118 6.06 3.85 -26.71
N TRP A 119 6.44 3.89 -25.42
CA TRP A 119 7.78 4.20 -24.95
C TRP A 119 8.80 3.14 -25.39
N ALA A 120 10.06 3.57 -25.52
CA ALA A 120 11.19 2.67 -25.68
C ALA A 120 11.47 1.90 -24.36
N LYS A 121 12.37 0.92 -24.43
CA LYS A 121 12.68 0.06 -23.26
C LYS A 121 13.33 0.87 -22.14
N ASP A 122 14.33 1.67 -22.47
CA ASP A 122 15.06 2.57 -21.58
C ASP A 122 14.14 3.58 -20.88
N GLN A 123 13.15 4.13 -21.60
CA GLN A 123 12.13 5.01 -21.03
C GLN A 123 11.26 4.28 -19.99
N ARG A 124 10.80 3.06 -20.30
CA ARG A 124 10.07 2.23 -19.33
C ARG A 124 10.91 1.86 -18.12
N ASP A 125 12.19 1.53 -18.33
CA ASP A 125 13.12 1.18 -17.26
C ASP A 125 13.36 2.40 -16.35
N LYS A 126 13.54 3.59 -16.94
CA LYS A 126 13.68 4.86 -16.21
C LYS A 126 12.43 5.19 -15.39
N PHE A 127 11.23 5.12 -15.98
CA PHE A 127 10.00 5.31 -15.23
C PHE A 127 9.81 4.26 -14.14
N SER A 128 10.19 3.00 -14.39
CA SER A 128 10.16 1.96 -13.37
C SER A 128 11.12 2.22 -12.21
N ASN A 129 12.24 2.91 -12.43
CA ASN A 129 13.13 3.35 -11.36
C ASN A 129 12.46 4.44 -10.53
N TYR A 130 11.94 5.47 -11.20
CA TYR A 130 11.19 6.54 -10.55
C TYR A 130 10.01 6.04 -9.70
N ARG A 131 9.27 5.04 -10.16
CA ARG A 131 8.21 4.41 -9.34
C ARG A 131 8.74 3.81 -8.03
N ARG A 132 9.98 3.32 -8.00
CA ARG A 132 10.63 2.83 -6.77
C ARG A 132 11.02 3.98 -5.85
N ASP A 133 11.60 5.05 -6.40
CA ASP A 133 11.98 6.24 -5.63
C ASP A 133 10.74 6.92 -5.00
N VAL A 134 9.63 6.96 -5.74
CA VAL A 134 8.33 7.38 -5.20
C VAL A 134 7.83 6.41 -4.13
N GLY A 135 8.05 5.11 -4.29
CA GLY A 135 7.75 4.09 -3.28
C GLY A 135 8.45 4.38 -1.95
N ASP A 136 9.73 4.75 -2.00
CA ASP A 136 10.50 5.12 -0.80
C ASP A 136 9.95 6.41 -0.16
N ALA A 137 9.58 7.40 -0.96
CA ALA A 137 8.91 8.61 -0.45
C ALA A 137 7.54 8.31 0.21
N LEU A 138 6.79 7.34 -0.32
CA LEU A 138 5.52 6.90 0.27
C LEU A 138 5.70 6.16 1.60
N ILE A 139 6.80 5.41 1.77
CA ILE A 139 7.16 4.79 3.05
C ILE A 139 7.33 5.88 4.13
N ASN A 140 8.06 6.95 3.81
CA ASN A 140 8.23 8.09 4.72
C ASN A 140 6.88 8.75 5.03
N ALA A 141 6.05 8.99 4.01
CA ALA A 141 4.71 9.54 4.20
C ALA A 141 3.83 8.69 5.14
N TYR A 142 3.99 7.36 5.12
CA TYR A 142 3.28 6.47 6.03
C TYR A 142 3.66 6.71 7.50
N TYR A 143 4.91 7.10 7.80
CA TYR A 143 5.31 7.39 9.17
C TYR A 143 4.60 8.62 9.76
N VAL A 144 4.23 9.59 8.92
CA VAL A 144 3.43 10.76 9.30
C VAL A 144 1.94 10.44 9.38
N LEU A 145 1.41 9.75 8.37
CA LEU A 145 -0.04 9.57 8.18
C LEU A 145 -0.61 8.33 8.90
N ARG A 146 0.18 7.27 9.06
CA ARG A 146 -0.22 5.96 9.58
C ARG A 146 -1.45 5.41 8.84
N ASP A 147 -2.41 4.84 9.58
CA ASP A 147 -3.63 4.22 9.04
C ASP A 147 -4.47 5.14 8.15
N GLU A 148 -4.35 6.46 8.30
CA GLU A 148 -5.05 7.42 7.44
C GLU A 148 -4.60 7.31 5.98
N MET A 149 -3.32 7.03 5.72
CA MET A 149 -2.81 6.82 4.38
C MET A 149 -3.45 5.61 3.70
N LEU A 150 -3.61 4.49 4.43
CA LEU A 150 -4.27 3.31 3.88
C LEU A 150 -5.74 3.56 3.59
N ARG A 151 -6.44 4.30 4.46
CA ARG A 151 -7.83 4.69 4.23
C ARG A 151 -7.96 5.50 2.94
N GLU A 152 -7.10 6.49 2.78
CA GLU A 152 -7.06 7.41 1.63
C GLU A 152 -6.68 6.71 0.31
N LEU A 153 -5.96 5.59 0.37
CA LEU A 153 -5.70 4.76 -0.80
C LEU A 153 -6.84 3.77 -1.09
N VAL A 154 -7.42 3.15 -0.05
CA VAL A 154 -8.39 2.05 -0.21
C VAL A 154 -9.83 2.53 -0.46
N GLU A 155 -10.28 3.60 0.19
CA GLU A 155 -11.66 4.09 0.00
C GLU A 155 -11.93 4.55 -1.45
N PRO A 156 -11.09 5.41 -2.07
CA PRO A 156 -11.27 5.77 -3.47
C PRO A 156 -11.11 4.58 -4.43
N LEU A 157 -10.28 3.59 -4.07
CA LEU A 157 -10.11 2.37 -4.85
C LEU A 157 -11.41 1.55 -4.89
N VAL A 158 -12.12 1.45 -3.76
CA VAL A 158 -13.41 0.77 -3.71
C VAL A 158 -14.45 1.48 -4.57
N GLU A 159 -14.52 2.81 -4.49
CA GLU A 159 -15.43 3.61 -5.33
C GLU A 159 -15.12 3.43 -6.81
N ARG A 160 -13.84 3.45 -7.20
CA ARG A 160 -13.41 3.26 -8.59
C ARG A 160 -13.79 1.88 -9.12
N LEU A 161 -13.62 0.82 -8.33
CA LEU A 161 -13.97 -0.55 -8.73
C LEU A 161 -15.48 -0.82 -8.74
N ALA A 162 -16.29 0.06 -8.15
CA ALA A 162 -17.74 -0.05 -8.17
C ALA A 162 -18.38 0.60 -9.41
N ASN A 163 -17.63 1.42 -10.16
CA ASN A 163 -18.13 2.21 -11.28
C ASN A 163 -17.48 1.78 -12.60
N GLU A 164 -18.25 1.81 -13.69
CA GLU A 164 -17.78 1.51 -15.05
C GLU A 164 -17.77 2.78 -15.92
N PRO A 165 -16.80 2.97 -16.83
CA PRO A 165 -15.64 2.09 -17.07
C PRO A 165 -14.59 2.20 -15.96
N VAL A 166 -13.96 1.08 -15.59
CA VAL A 166 -12.87 1.06 -14.61
C VAL A 166 -11.57 1.58 -15.21
N ASP A 167 -10.97 2.58 -14.58
CA ASP A 167 -9.61 3.06 -14.85
C ASP A 167 -8.57 2.11 -14.24
N TRP A 168 -8.09 1.16 -15.05
CA TRP A 168 -7.16 0.12 -14.62
C TRP A 168 -5.75 0.64 -14.35
N GLU A 169 -5.33 1.70 -15.03
CA GLU A 169 -4.06 2.38 -14.82
C GLU A 169 -4.01 2.97 -13.41
N CYS A 170 -5.06 3.68 -12.99
CA CYS A 170 -5.12 4.26 -11.66
C CYS A 170 -5.34 3.19 -10.57
N VAL A 171 -6.13 2.14 -10.84
CA VAL A 171 -6.23 0.98 -9.93
C VAL A 171 -4.85 0.35 -9.72
N GLU A 172 -4.09 0.12 -10.79
CA GLU A 172 -2.74 -0.45 -10.69
C GLU A 172 -1.78 0.45 -9.92
N ALA A 173 -1.80 1.76 -10.16
CA ALA A 173 -1.00 2.74 -9.43
C ALA A 173 -1.32 2.73 -7.92
N THR A 174 -2.60 2.59 -7.57
CA THR A 174 -3.03 2.51 -6.17
C THR A 174 -2.50 1.24 -5.50
N LEU A 175 -2.63 0.09 -6.17
CA LEU A 175 -2.09 -1.18 -5.67
C LEU A 175 -0.56 -1.15 -5.58
N HIS A 176 0.11 -0.47 -6.51
CA HIS A 176 1.56 -0.27 -6.48
C HIS A 176 1.98 0.53 -5.24
N ASN A 177 1.29 1.63 -4.92
CA ASN A 177 1.56 2.42 -3.71
C ASN A 177 1.32 1.62 -2.44
N ILE A 178 0.21 0.89 -2.35
CA ILE A 178 -0.09 0.03 -1.19
C ILE A 178 0.99 -1.04 -1.02
N LYS A 179 1.44 -1.66 -2.12
CA LYS A 179 2.56 -2.60 -2.06
C LYS A 179 3.85 -1.95 -1.58
N ALA A 180 4.15 -0.72 -2.03
CA ALA A 180 5.39 -0.03 -1.69
C ALA A 180 5.49 0.24 -0.19
N ILE A 181 4.39 0.60 0.47
CA ILE A 181 4.40 0.90 1.91
C ILE A 181 4.39 -0.32 2.82
N GLN A 182 4.27 -1.54 2.28
CA GLN A 182 4.04 -2.77 3.07
C GLN A 182 5.06 -2.95 4.21
N GLU A 183 6.33 -2.64 3.98
CA GLU A 183 7.40 -2.81 4.99
C GLU A 183 7.25 -1.87 6.20
N ALA A 184 6.58 -0.74 6.04
CA ALA A 184 6.34 0.23 7.12
C ALA A 184 5.14 -0.14 8.00
N LEU A 185 4.28 -1.06 7.55
CA LEU A 185 3.06 -1.42 8.27
C LEU A 185 3.34 -2.45 9.38
N PRO A 186 2.74 -2.29 10.57
CA PRO A 186 2.77 -3.34 11.58
C PRO A 186 1.95 -4.57 11.13
N VAL A 187 2.35 -5.74 11.59
CA VAL A 187 1.65 -7.02 11.33
C VAL A 187 0.50 -7.18 12.32
N ASP A 188 -0.47 -6.26 12.24
CA ASP A 188 -1.67 -6.22 13.08
C ASP A 188 -2.94 -6.17 12.24
N PRO A 189 -4.11 -6.54 12.80
CA PRO A 189 -5.35 -6.44 12.06
C PRO A 189 -5.67 -4.99 11.66
N ASN A 190 -5.90 -4.78 10.37
CA ASN A 190 -6.13 -3.46 9.80
C ASN A 190 -7.41 -3.46 8.92
N PRO A 191 -8.41 -2.60 9.18
CA PRO A 191 -9.66 -2.56 8.42
C PRO A 191 -9.51 -2.23 6.93
N SER A 192 -8.53 -1.38 6.59
CA SER A 192 -8.26 -1.03 5.19
C SER A 192 -7.67 -2.22 4.44
N LEU A 193 -6.76 -2.99 5.07
CA LEU A 193 -6.24 -4.23 4.49
C LEU A 193 -7.32 -5.33 4.39
N ALA A 194 -8.21 -5.43 5.37
CA ALA A 194 -9.36 -6.34 5.29
C ALA A 194 -10.30 -5.98 4.12
N THR A 195 -10.48 -4.68 3.84
CA THR A 195 -11.25 -4.21 2.68
C THR A 195 -10.51 -4.50 1.37
N LEU A 196 -9.20 -4.26 1.32
CA LEU A 196 -8.34 -4.50 0.15
C LEU A 196 -8.35 -5.96 -0.30
N PHE A 197 -8.18 -6.89 0.64
CA PHE A 197 -8.18 -8.33 0.33
C PHE A 197 -9.58 -8.95 0.33
N GLY A 198 -10.61 -8.16 0.65
CA GLY A 198 -12.00 -8.58 0.68
C GLY A 198 -12.72 -8.49 -0.68
N PRO A 199 -14.02 -8.83 -0.71
CA PRO A 199 -14.80 -8.90 -1.94
C PRO A 199 -15.02 -7.55 -2.62
N ARG A 200 -14.91 -6.44 -1.87
CA ARG A 200 -15.08 -5.07 -2.40
C ARG A 200 -13.93 -4.65 -3.33
N VAL A 201 -12.73 -5.20 -3.12
CA VAL A 201 -11.56 -4.88 -3.94
C VAL A 201 -11.04 -6.14 -4.64
N LEU A 202 -10.43 -7.10 -3.93
CA LEU A 202 -9.90 -8.33 -4.54
C LEU A 202 -10.96 -9.12 -5.33
N GLY A 203 -12.20 -9.14 -4.85
CA GLY A 203 -13.33 -9.76 -5.54
C GLY A 203 -13.73 -9.10 -6.86
N ARG A 204 -13.37 -7.83 -7.07
CA ARG A 204 -13.67 -7.04 -8.27
C ARG A 204 -12.50 -6.98 -9.26
N LEU A 205 -11.29 -7.39 -8.86
CA LEU A 205 -10.12 -7.37 -9.72
C LEU A 205 -10.21 -8.43 -10.84
N PRO A 206 -9.68 -8.15 -12.04
CA PRO A 206 -9.87 -8.98 -13.21
C PRO A 206 -9.14 -10.32 -13.07
N ARG A 207 -9.81 -11.40 -13.46
CA ARG A 207 -9.23 -12.76 -13.44
C ARG A 207 -8.55 -13.15 -14.74
N ALA A 208 -8.78 -12.40 -15.82
CA ALA A 208 -8.18 -12.59 -17.14
C ALA A 208 -7.94 -11.22 -17.79
N GLY A 209 -7.06 -11.14 -18.80
CA GLY A 209 -6.71 -9.87 -19.44
C GLY A 209 -5.95 -8.92 -18.50
N THR A 210 -5.96 -7.62 -18.80
CA THR A 210 -5.39 -6.50 -18.01
C THR A 210 -4.14 -6.89 -17.20
N HIS A 211 -3.12 -7.42 -17.88
CA HIS A 211 -2.03 -8.11 -17.19
C HIS A 211 -1.29 -7.22 -16.18
N ARG A 212 -1.15 -5.91 -16.43
CA ARG A 212 -0.45 -4.97 -15.53
C ARG A 212 -1.07 -4.95 -14.13
N VAL A 213 -2.38 -4.67 -14.02
CA VAL A 213 -3.07 -4.64 -12.72
C VAL A 213 -3.00 -5.98 -12.00
N ARG A 214 -3.10 -7.09 -12.76
CA ARG A 214 -3.04 -8.44 -12.18
C ARG A 214 -1.67 -8.78 -11.62
N ARG A 215 -0.59 -8.43 -12.34
CA ARG A 215 0.79 -8.61 -11.85
C ARG A 215 1.01 -7.83 -10.56
N THR A 216 0.58 -6.56 -10.52
CA THR A 216 0.69 -5.73 -9.32
C THR A 216 -0.17 -6.27 -8.18
N THR A 217 -1.38 -6.78 -8.46
CA THR A 217 -2.24 -7.45 -7.46
C THR A 217 -1.56 -8.67 -6.87
N LEU A 218 -1.01 -9.57 -7.71
CA LEU A 218 -0.32 -10.78 -7.26
C LEU A 218 0.90 -10.41 -6.39
N ALA A 219 1.68 -9.41 -6.82
CA ALA A 219 2.82 -8.92 -6.05
C ALA A 219 2.39 -8.29 -4.71
N THR A 220 1.26 -7.57 -4.67
CA THR A 220 0.68 -7.00 -3.44
C THR A 220 0.22 -8.09 -2.49
N VAL A 221 -0.52 -9.09 -2.99
CA VAL A 221 -0.95 -10.25 -2.20
C VAL A 221 0.25 -10.99 -1.60
N GLY A 222 1.30 -11.21 -2.38
CA GLY A 222 2.53 -11.83 -1.91
C GLY A 222 3.25 -11.00 -0.84
N ALA A 223 3.38 -9.70 -1.04
CA ALA A 223 4.02 -8.80 -0.07
C ALA A 223 3.31 -8.81 1.30
N TYR A 224 1.98 -8.92 1.29
CA TYR A 224 1.16 -8.98 2.50
C TYR A 224 0.94 -10.40 3.05
N ALA A 225 1.70 -11.40 2.60
CA ALA A 225 1.52 -12.79 3.03
C ALA A 225 1.57 -12.96 4.56
N THR A 226 2.48 -12.24 5.24
CA THR A 226 2.62 -12.26 6.70
C THR A 226 1.44 -11.62 7.42
N TRP A 227 0.83 -10.57 6.86
CA TRP A 227 -0.35 -9.92 7.43
C TRP A 227 -1.53 -10.88 7.59
N PHE A 228 -1.71 -11.81 6.64
CA PHE A 228 -2.77 -12.82 6.74
C PHE A 228 -2.63 -13.65 8.03
N THR A 229 -1.44 -13.86 8.59
CA THR A 229 -1.25 -14.66 9.82
C THR A 229 -2.01 -14.12 11.04
N THR A 230 -2.34 -12.82 11.06
CA THR A 230 -3.12 -12.15 12.12
C THR A 230 -4.56 -12.69 12.24
N GLY A 231 -5.02 -13.40 11.21
CA GLY A 231 -6.40 -13.87 11.07
C GLY A 231 -7.38 -12.76 10.68
N ALA A 232 -6.89 -11.65 10.11
CA ALA A 232 -7.68 -10.49 9.64
C ALA A 232 -8.87 -10.11 10.54
N ARG A 233 -8.66 -10.16 11.86
CA ARG A 233 -9.66 -9.80 12.86
C ARG A 233 -9.83 -8.28 12.85
N THR A 234 -10.78 -7.72 12.10
CA THR A 234 -11.10 -6.29 12.27
C THR A 234 -11.47 -6.04 13.74
N ARG A 235 -10.63 -5.31 14.48
CA ARG A 235 -11.03 -4.80 15.80
C ARG A 235 -12.24 -3.91 15.55
N ALA A 236 -13.44 -4.43 15.83
CA ALA A 236 -14.59 -3.57 16.07
C ALA A 236 -14.18 -2.67 17.24
N GLY A 237 -14.16 -1.35 17.01
CA GLY A 237 -13.76 -0.39 18.03
C GLY A 237 -14.65 -0.53 19.25
N THR A 238 -14.11 -1.05 20.35
CA THR A 238 -14.66 -0.76 21.66
C THR A 238 -14.28 0.69 21.97
N PRO A 239 -15.24 1.59 22.29
CA PRO A 239 -14.89 2.91 22.79
C PRO A 239 -14.01 2.70 24.02
N ALA A 240 -12.91 3.45 24.11
CA ALA A 240 -12.12 3.51 25.33
C ALA A 240 -13.05 3.95 26.47
N GLY A 241 -13.37 3.01 27.35
CA GLY A 241 -14.02 3.28 28.62
C GLY A 241 -13.02 4.04 29.48
N ASP A 242 -13.35 5.31 29.67
CA ASP A 242 -12.83 6.19 30.70
C ASP A 242 -12.90 5.50 32.07
N ASP A 243 -11.76 5.21 32.69
CA ASP A 243 -11.69 4.70 34.07
C ASP A 243 -10.70 5.53 34.88
N GLY A 244 -11.18 6.71 35.26
CA GLY A 244 -10.74 7.43 36.45
C GLY A 244 -11.54 6.98 37.67
N ASP A 245 -10.93 6.11 38.47
CA ASP A 245 -10.87 6.18 39.95
C ASP A 245 -12.19 6.31 40.76
N ARG A 246 -12.66 5.22 41.40
CA ARG A 246 -12.98 5.19 42.86
C ARG A 246 -13.43 3.84 43.42
N ALA A 247 -12.97 3.61 44.66
CA ALA A 247 -13.13 2.41 45.50
C ALA A 247 -14.52 2.21 46.16
N GLY A 248 -14.83 0.95 46.48
CA GLY A 248 -15.84 0.53 47.48
C GLY A 248 -16.26 -0.95 47.36
N PRO A 249 -16.21 -1.79 48.42
CA PRO A 249 -16.44 -3.23 48.31
C PRO A 249 -17.89 -3.63 48.63
N GLN A 250 -18.46 -4.59 47.89
CA GLN A 250 -19.57 -5.41 48.38
C GLN A 250 -19.76 -6.72 47.62
N THR A 251 -20.13 -7.71 48.40
CA THR A 251 -20.13 -9.16 48.17
C THR A 251 -21.44 -9.66 47.55
N THR A 252 -21.36 -10.74 46.77
CA THR A 252 -22.27 -11.91 46.66
C THR A 252 -22.90 -12.26 45.30
N ALA A 253 -22.63 -13.53 44.93
CA ALA A 253 -23.51 -14.55 44.35
C ALA A 253 -23.93 -14.52 42.86
N ASN A 254 -23.39 -15.54 42.16
CA ASN A 254 -24.04 -16.47 41.24
C ASN A 254 -24.95 -15.92 40.12
N GLY A 255 -24.47 -16.09 38.89
CA GLY A 255 -25.32 -16.12 37.68
C GLY A 255 -24.51 -16.61 36.49
N ALA A 256 -24.60 -17.92 36.22
CA ALA A 256 -24.02 -18.53 35.02
C ALA A 256 -24.52 -17.82 33.76
N THR A 257 -23.60 -17.22 33.00
CA THR A 257 -23.89 -16.75 31.64
C THR A 257 -23.06 -17.60 30.69
N LEU A 258 -23.79 -18.38 29.88
CA LEU A 258 -23.28 -19.20 28.78
C LEU A 258 -22.35 -18.36 27.90
N ALA A 259 -21.08 -18.74 27.85
CA ALA A 259 -20.19 -18.27 26.80
C ALA A 259 -20.74 -18.78 25.47
N VAL A 260 -21.15 -17.86 24.60
CA VAL A 260 -21.41 -18.15 23.19
C VAL A 260 -20.06 -18.39 22.52
N PRO A 261 -19.76 -19.58 22.00
CA PRO A 261 -18.59 -19.80 21.15
C PRO A 261 -19.00 -19.60 19.69
N GLY A 262 -18.34 -18.67 18.98
CA GLY A 262 -18.30 -18.72 17.52
C GLY A 262 -18.89 -17.55 16.74
N ALA A 263 -18.38 -16.34 16.95
CA ALA A 263 -18.39 -15.31 15.91
C ALA A 263 -16.94 -14.83 15.68
N ASN A 264 -16.53 -14.74 14.41
CA ASN A 264 -15.28 -14.18 13.88
C ASN A 264 -14.03 -15.05 13.70
N THR A 265 -14.10 -16.39 13.80
CA THR A 265 -13.02 -17.26 13.25
C THR A 265 -13.12 -17.47 11.73
N GLY A 266 -14.28 -17.17 11.11
CA GLY A 266 -14.55 -17.42 9.68
C GLY A 266 -14.04 -16.35 8.70
N GLU A 267 -14.21 -15.06 9.01
CA GLU A 267 -13.89 -13.96 8.08
C GLU A 267 -12.40 -13.92 7.73
N GLY A 268 -11.54 -14.13 8.72
CA GLY A 268 -10.10 -14.11 8.55
C GLY A 268 -9.50 -15.28 7.78
N ALA A 269 -10.15 -16.44 7.81
CA ALA A 269 -9.81 -17.57 6.96
C ALA A 269 -10.30 -17.31 5.53
N GLY A 270 -11.47 -16.67 5.38
CA GLY A 270 -12.04 -16.26 4.09
C GLY A 270 -11.07 -15.42 3.27
N LEU A 271 -10.52 -14.35 3.83
CA LEU A 271 -9.62 -13.45 3.09
C LEU A 271 -8.35 -14.16 2.57
N LEU A 272 -7.75 -15.04 3.39
CA LEU A 272 -6.57 -15.81 2.98
C LEU A 272 -6.92 -16.77 1.83
N LEU A 273 -8.06 -17.46 1.92
CA LEU A 273 -8.50 -18.39 0.87
C LEU A 273 -8.89 -17.66 -0.42
N ASP A 274 -9.51 -16.49 -0.33
CA ASP A 274 -9.82 -15.64 -1.48
C ASP A 274 -8.55 -15.18 -2.19
N ALA A 275 -7.53 -14.78 -1.42
CA ALA A 275 -6.21 -14.44 -1.93
C ALA A 275 -5.52 -15.63 -2.62
N VAL A 276 -5.51 -16.81 -1.98
CA VAL A 276 -4.98 -18.04 -2.59
C VAL A 276 -5.75 -18.39 -3.86
N GLY A 277 -7.08 -18.26 -3.86
CA GLY A 277 -7.92 -18.51 -5.03
C GLY A 277 -7.63 -17.55 -6.19
N TYR A 278 -7.37 -16.27 -5.90
CA TYR A 278 -6.89 -15.30 -6.88
C TYR A 278 -5.55 -15.69 -7.49
N VAL A 279 -4.59 -16.07 -6.65
CA VAL A 279 -3.25 -16.48 -7.08
C VAL A 279 -3.30 -17.75 -7.92
N VAL A 280 -4.02 -18.79 -7.47
CA VAL A 280 -4.12 -20.08 -8.16
C VAL A 280 -4.80 -19.96 -9.52
N ALA A 281 -5.78 -19.07 -9.68
CA ALA A 281 -6.42 -18.82 -10.97
C ALA A 281 -5.42 -18.28 -12.02
N ALA A 282 -4.37 -17.57 -11.59
CA ALA A 282 -3.38 -16.97 -12.48
C ALA A 282 -2.21 -17.90 -12.87
N LEU A 283 -2.08 -19.09 -12.27
CA LEU A 283 -0.94 -19.99 -12.49
C LEU A 283 -0.88 -20.62 -13.89
N GLU A 284 -2.00 -20.70 -14.61
CA GLU A 284 -2.04 -21.28 -15.96
C GLU A 284 -1.74 -20.26 -17.06
N GLU A 285 -1.70 -18.96 -16.74
CA GLU A 285 -1.48 -17.89 -17.72
C GLU A 285 0.00 -17.48 -17.79
N PRO A 286 0.71 -17.71 -18.91
CA PRO A 286 2.15 -17.46 -19.01
C PRO A 286 2.57 -16.02 -18.66
N ALA A 287 1.72 -15.03 -18.98
CA ALA A 287 2.01 -13.62 -18.76
C ALA A 287 2.07 -13.20 -17.27
N VAL A 288 1.41 -13.94 -16.38
CA VAL A 288 1.30 -13.64 -14.94
C VAL A 288 1.77 -14.78 -14.04
N CYS A 289 2.02 -15.96 -14.60
CA CYS A 289 2.37 -17.18 -13.86
C CYS A 289 3.57 -17.00 -12.93
N GLY A 290 4.62 -16.28 -13.37
CA GLY A 290 5.79 -16.05 -12.53
C GLY A 290 5.48 -15.22 -11.27
N ASP A 291 4.63 -14.20 -11.40
CA ASP A 291 4.18 -13.38 -10.27
C ASP A 291 3.22 -14.17 -9.37
N ALA A 292 2.35 -15.00 -9.95
CA ALA A 292 1.45 -15.88 -9.21
C ALA A 292 2.21 -16.97 -8.42
N ALA A 293 3.19 -17.63 -9.03
CA ALA A 293 3.99 -18.66 -8.37
C ALA A 293 4.82 -18.08 -7.21
N ARG A 294 5.34 -16.85 -7.36
CA ARG A 294 5.99 -16.12 -6.26
C ARG A 294 5.00 -15.82 -5.14
N ALA A 295 3.84 -15.23 -5.45
CA ALA A 295 2.82 -14.91 -4.45
C ALA A 295 2.31 -16.16 -3.70
N LEU A 296 2.11 -17.28 -4.42
CA LEU A 296 1.69 -18.54 -3.79
C LEU A 296 2.74 -19.03 -2.79
N LYS A 297 4.02 -18.94 -3.16
CA LYS A 297 5.11 -19.34 -2.29
C LYS A 297 5.11 -18.53 -0.99
N GLU A 298 5.05 -17.19 -1.09
CA GLU A 298 5.00 -16.31 0.08
C GLU A 298 3.79 -16.62 0.98
N LEU A 299 2.60 -16.77 0.37
CA LEU A 299 1.37 -17.13 1.09
C LEU A 299 1.48 -18.46 1.83
N CYS A 300 1.98 -19.51 1.16
CA CYS A 300 2.17 -20.83 1.73
C CYS A 300 3.21 -20.81 2.85
N ASP A 301 4.35 -20.18 2.65
CA ASP A 301 5.44 -20.16 3.64
C ASP A 301 5.02 -19.43 4.92
N ALA A 302 4.31 -18.29 4.80
CA ALA A 302 3.81 -17.54 5.94
C ALA A 302 2.60 -18.20 6.62
N ASN A 303 1.72 -18.88 5.87
CA ASN A 303 0.41 -19.34 6.37
C ASN A 303 0.21 -20.86 6.36
N ARG A 304 1.27 -21.66 6.21
CA ARG A 304 1.19 -23.14 6.08
C ARG A 304 0.28 -23.84 7.10
N VAL A 305 0.32 -23.44 8.37
CA VAL A 305 -0.51 -24.03 9.44
C VAL A 305 -2.00 -23.71 9.23
N ARG A 306 -2.31 -22.49 8.78
CA ARG A 306 -3.69 -22.06 8.49
C ARG A 306 -4.22 -22.67 7.18
N LEU A 307 -3.32 -23.01 6.26
CA LEU A 307 -3.65 -23.64 4.98
C LEU A 307 -3.75 -25.17 5.07
N ALA A 308 -3.10 -25.80 6.07
CA ALA A 308 -3.09 -27.25 6.26
C ALA A 308 -4.48 -27.90 6.30
N PRO A 309 -5.52 -27.33 6.94
CA PRO A 309 -6.89 -27.87 6.89
C PRO A 309 -7.49 -27.94 5.47
N HIS A 310 -6.94 -27.18 4.51
CA HIS A 310 -7.40 -27.10 3.13
C HIS A 310 -6.53 -27.91 2.16
N ILE A 311 -5.84 -28.95 2.65
CA ILE A 311 -4.89 -29.74 1.86
C ILE A 311 -5.51 -30.35 0.58
N GLN A 312 -6.81 -30.64 0.58
CA GLN A 312 -7.51 -31.16 -0.60
C GLN A 312 -7.40 -30.20 -1.80
N SER A 313 -7.55 -28.88 -1.57
CA SER A 313 -7.40 -27.85 -2.61
C SER A 313 -5.97 -27.81 -3.19
N PHE A 314 -4.96 -28.11 -2.37
CA PHE A 314 -3.57 -28.23 -2.83
C PHE A 314 -3.32 -29.54 -3.60
N GLY A 315 -4.07 -30.60 -3.31
CA GLY A 315 -4.09 -31.82 -4.13
C GLY A 315 -4.65 -31.57 -5.53
N GLU A 316 -5.72 -30.79 -5.65
CA GLU A 316 -6.27 -30.35 -6.95
C GLU A 316 -5.29 -29.44 -7.70
N LEU A 317 -4.60 -28.54 -7.00
CA LEU A 317 -3.55 -27.72 -7.58
C LEU A 317 -2.39 -28.59 -8.12
N HIS A 318 -1.99 -29.63 -7.41
CA HIS A 318 -0.98 -30.59 -7.89
C HIS A 318 -1.41 -31.28 -9.18
N GLN A 319 -2.68 -31.66 -9.32
CA GLN A 319 -3.21 -32.25 -10.56
C GLN A 319 -3.17 -31.29 -11.75
N ARG A 320 -3.23 -29.98 -11.50
CA ARG A 320 -3.14 -28.92 -12.53
C ARG A 320 -1.70 -28.57 -12.93
N LEU A 321 -0.70 -29.06 -12.20
CA LEU A 321 0.72 -28.80 -12.45
C LEU A 321 1.18 -29.05 -13.90
N PRO A 322 0.67 -30.04 -14.67
CA PRO A 322 1.02 -30.19 -16.07
C PRO A 322 0.71 -28.98 -16.94
N ARG A 323 -0.33 -28.19 -16.60
CA ARG A 323 -0.76 -26.98 -17.34
C ARG A 323 0.06 -25.74 -16.99
N ILE A 324 0.82 -25.77 -15.91
CA ILE A 324 1.63 -24.65 -15.44
C ILE A 324 2.94 -24.58 -16.26
N PRO A 325 3.39 -23.38 -16.68
CA PRO A 325 4.69 -23.18 -17.31
C PRO A 325 5.85 -23.87 -16.58
N ALA A 326 6.71 -24.57 -17.33
CA ALA A 326 7.75 -25.44 -16.77
C ALA A 326 8.74 -24.72 -15.82
N ASN A 327 9.04 -23.45 -16.10
CA ASN A 327 9.89 -22.59 -15.29
C ASN A 327 9.33 -22.30 -13.89
N GLU A 328 8.01 -22.41 -13.70
CA GLU A 328 7.35 -22.08 -12.43
C GLU A 328 6.90 -23.32 -11.64
N LYS A 329 6.86 -24.51 -12.26
CA LYS A 329 6.44 -25.77 -11.61
C LYS A 329 7.18 -26.05 -10.31
N GLY A 330 8.49 -25.81 -10.27
CA GLY A 330 9.31 -26.00 -9.07
C GLY A 330 8.84 -25.16 -7.88
N LYS A 331 8.49 -23.89 -8.12
CA LYS A 331 8.00 -22.99 -7.06
C LYS A 331 6.63 -23.43 -6.54
N VAL A 332 5.74 -23.86 -7.44
CA VAL A 332 4.41 -24.37 -7.08
C VAL A 332 4.51 -25.66 -6.25
N LEU A 333 5.37 -26.60 -6.67
CA LEU A 333 5.63 -27.82 -5.91
C LEU A 333 6.20 -27.54 -4.51
N GLN A 334 7.14 -26.59 -4.40
CA GLN A 334 7.69 -26.18 -3.11
C GLN A 334 6.60 -25.59 -2.20
N SER A 335 5.68 -24.80 -2.78
CA SER A 335 4.55 -24.19 -2.05
C SER A 335 3.59 -25.25 -1.51
N ILE A 336 3.26 -26.27 -2.31
CA ILE A 336 2.43 -27.41 -1.89
C ILE A 336 3.14 -28.20 -0.78
N ALA A 337 4.43 -28.50 -0.96
CA ALA A 337 5.22 -29.22 0.03
C ALA A 337 5.29 -28.48 1.38
N SER A 338 5.42 -27.14 1.36
CA SER A 338 5.43 -26.29 2.56
C SER A 338 4.16 -26.44 3.39
N VAL A 339 2.99 -26.54 2.74
CA VAL A 339 1.70 -26.78 3.42
C VAL A 339 1.58 -28.22 3.94
N ILE A 340 2.00 -29.22 3.15
CA ILE A 340 1.99 -30.63 3.58
C ILE A 340 2.84 -30.83 4.85
N GLN A 341 4.01 -30.18 4.91
CA GLN A 341 4.91 -30.26 6.07
C GLN A 341 4.31 -29.69 7.36
N ALA A 342 3.24 -28.90 7.27
CA ALA A 342 2.56 -28.32 8.43
C ALA A 342 1.39 -29.18 8.95
N LEU A 343 1.10 -30.33 8.33
CA LEU A 343 0.08 -31.25 8.81
C LEU A 343 0.50 -31.89 10.13
N PRO A 344 -0.45 -32.12 11.08
CA PRO A 344 -0.15 -32.84 12.30
C PRO A 344 0.32 -34.27 11.98
N PRO A 345 1.25 -34.85 12.77
CA PRO A 345 1.65 -36.24 12.61
C PRO A 345 0.43 -37.16 12.76
N ALA A 346 0.33 -38.14 11.87
CA ALA A 346 -0.77 -39.09 11.78
C ALA A 346 -0.82 -40.07 12.95
#